data_AF-A0A6V7H629-F1
#
_entry.id   AF-A0A6V7H629-F1
#
_cell.length_a   1.000
_cell.length_b   1.000
_cell.length_c   1.000
_cell.angle_alpha   90.00
_cell.angle_beta   90.00
_cell.angle_gamma   90.00
#
_symmetry.space_group_name_H-M   'P 1'
#
loop_
_entity.id
_entity.type
_entity.pdbx_description
1 polymer ?
#
loop_
_entity_poly.entity_id
_entity_poly.type
_entity_poly.pdbx_seq_one_letter_code
_entity_poly.pdbx_strand_id
1 'polypeptide(L)'
;MKQIPGVIAGKQGTNSLYIPSIYSKSQNEWVDNFYKQNGYLEYDALTRLGISDPPNFIKRHFPNENVAFLHSVAVGANIRDQIDSNIEEAIVTGSFVDISPLLPSVFSDKDMEMLLKIAGKKINNNTHVFAKTIVISDVFLQSLNKSFEAIAEAKAKEAVVSGQWFQTIAENRIKSKSADLIFENKGNKKEERRKKATTGKTGGGTQGRETKTKSTKRKYLQGKNRDAESDDENTKVLSTKIELKLISLEDIKTEIAKDDNLSVIDDLVDELALYLEQKVNNYATSIAEQLAQNNKTTNLSEVEERLNVLVTNIKIFDKGIKHIDKTNQPALTKYLLKSLVTDFVNELFKLAAQQNMLQFPENITTETRQKMLLDLPEDVKEPLTNIHKSIPGNSIDDFLNFVDAAMASCCLVLKKYDKKKERPFILGHKEALLEELNTTQDPALALHLITTTTQNVIHMSGRHVSTILSFLQTQLQLSTMEILSKYHDMVLKSLTSSDEETKLDIQKELQIGLEEIKNIANNYKQHLKNDAQENKY
;
A
#
# COMPACT_ATOMS: atom_id res chain seq x y z
N MET A 1 -78.42 -54.55 -21.33
CA MET A 1 -77.54 -53.38 -21.09
C MET A 1 -76.10 -53.86 -21.14
N LYS A 2 -75.24 -53.29 -22.00
CA LYS A 2 -73.81 -53.60 -22.00
C LYS A 2 -73.15 -52.80 -20.88
N GLN A 3 -72.52 -53.48 -19.92
CA GLN A 3 -71.77 -52.81 -18.85
C GLN A 3 -70.40 -52.38 -19.40
N ILE A 4 -69.99 -51.14 -19.12
CA ILE A 4 -68.66 -50.64 -19.49
C ILE A 4 -67.70 -51.07 -18.39
N PRO A 5 -66.64 -51.85 -18.67
CA PRO A 5 -65.66 -52.26 -17.65
C PRO A 5 -64.93 -51.05 -17.04
N GLY A 6 -64.51 -51.15 -15.77
CA GLY A 6 -63.89 -50.06 -15.05
C GLY A 6 -63.55 -50.42 -13.61
N VAL A 7 -62.90 -49.50 -12.91
CA VAL A 7 -62.40 -49.67 -11.53
C VAL A 7 -62.98 -48.57 -10.64
N ILE A 8 -63.36 -48.91 -9.41
CA ILE A 8 -63.80 -47.94 -8.42
C ILE A 8 -62.57 -47.47 -7.64
N ALA A 9 -62.23 -46.18 -7.74
CA ALA A 9 -61.17 -45.54 -6.97
C ALA A 9 -61.76 -44.78 -5.78
N GLY A 10 -61.23 -45.03 -4.58
CA GLY A 10 -61.64 -44.37 -3.33
C GLY A 10 -61.81 -45.33 -2.15
N LYS A 11 -61.82 -44.80 -0.92
CA LYS A 11 -62.06 -45.58 0.30
C LYS A 11 -63.56 -45.88 0.42
N GLN A 12 -63.94 -47.14 0.68
CA GLN A 12 -65.35 -47.50 0.85
C GLN A 12 -65.99 -46.64 1.95
N GLY A 13 -67.03 -45.88 1.58
CA GLY A 13 -67.84 -45.08 2.52
C GLY A 13 -67.81 -43.55 2.29
N THR A 14 -66.85 -43.00 1.52
CA THR A 14 -66.83 -41.56 1.18
C THR A 14 -66.22 -41.33 -0.21
N ASN A 15 -66.95 -40.65 -1.11
CA ASN A 15 -66.55 -40.20 -2.46
C ASN A 15 -65.75 -41.22 -3.29
N SER A 16 -66.38 -42.36 -3.62
CA SER A 16 -65.81 -43.32 -4.57
C SER A 16 -66.13 -42.92 -6.02
N LEU A 17 -65.10 -42.78 -6.86
CA LEU A 17 -65.23 -42.46 -8.28
C LEU A 17 -65.13 -43.74 -9.12
N TYR A 18 -66.06 -43.93 -10.05
CA TYR A 18 -65.96 -45.00 -11.05
C TYR A 18 -65.12 -44.51 -12.23
N ILE A 19 -64.01 -45.20 -12.52
CA ILE A 19 -63.11 -44.91 -13.63
C ILE A 19 -63.32 -45.97 -14.72
N PRO A 20 -63.94 -45.62 -15.86
CA PRO A 20 -64.08 -46.55 -16.99
C PRO A 20 -62.72 -47.00 -17.52
N SER A 21 -62.57 -48.27 -17.89
CA SER A 21 -61.29 -48.80 -18.39
C SER A 21 -60.84 -48.14 -19.69
N ILE A 22 -61.79 -47.66 -20.51
CA ILE A 22 -61.51 -46.89 -21.73
C ILE A 22 -60.80 -45.57 -21.41
N TYR A 23 -61.16 -44.92 -20.29
CA TYR A 23 -60.54 -43.67 -19.85
C TYR A 23 -59.08 -43.90 -19.45
N SER A 24 -58.80 -44.92 -18.63
CA SER A 24 -57.42 -45.26 -18.24
C SER A 24 -56.58 -45.69 -19.46
N LYS A 25 -57.17 -46.41 -20.41
CA LYS A 25 -56.47 -46.81 -21.63
C LYS A 25 -56.11 -45.59 -22.49
N SER A 26 -57.05 -44.69 -22.73
CA SER A 26 -56.81 -43.47 -23.51
C SER A 26 -55.84 -42.50 -22.81
N GLN A 27 -55.88 -42.43 -21.47
CA GLN A 27 -54.93 -41.65 -20.67
C GLN A 27 -53.51 -42.18 -20.86
N ASN A 28 -53.29 -43.50 -20.70
CA ASN A 28 -51.97 -44.11 -20.89
C ASN A 28 -51.49 -43.99 -22.34
N GLU A 29 -52.35 -44.24 -23.32
CA GLU A 29 -52.02 -44.09 -24.74
C GLU A 29 -51.61 -42.66 -25.09
N TRP A 30 -52.27 -41.65 -24.50
CA TRP A 30 -51.86 -40.26 -24.69
C TRP A 30 -50.47 -40.00 -24.11
N VAL A 31 -50.19 -40.48 -22.89
CA VAL A 31 -48.89 -40.29 -22.22
C VAL A 31 -47.78 -40.97 -23.02
N ASP A 32 -47.99 -42.21 -23.47
CA ASP A 32 -47.02 -42.96 -24.26
C ASP A 32 -46.71 -42.27 -25.58
N ASN A 33 -47.76 -41.84 -26.30
CA ASN A 33 -47.59 -41.16 -27.58
C ASN A 33 -46.90 -39.80 -27.42
N PHE A 34 -47.29 -39.02 -26.40
CA PHE A 34 -46.70 -37.72 -26.13
C PHE A 34 -45.21 -37.85 -25.79
N TYR A 35 -44.88 -38.76 -24.87
CA TYR A 35 -43.49 -38.96 -24.46
C TYR A 35 -42.64 -39.51 -25.61
N LYS A 36 -43.16 -40.45 -26.41
CA LYS A 36 -42.44 -41.00 -27.57
C LYS A 36 -42.18 -39.94 -28.66
N GLN A 37 -43.08 -38.98 -28.83
CA GLN A 37 -42.93 -37.92 -29.83
C GLN A 37 -42.03 -36.79 -29.35
N ASN A 38 -42.21 -36.34 -28.10
CA ASN A 38 -41.59 -35.12 -27.60
C ASN A 38 -40.36 -35.36 -26.72
N GLY A 39 -40.21 -36.57 -26.14
CA GLY A 39 -39.11 -36.91 -25.25
C GLY A 39 -39.19 -36.28 -23.86
N TYR A 40 -40.31 -35.65 -23.50
CA TYR A 40 -40.58 -35.10 -22.16
C TYR A 40 -42.07 -35.23 -21.80
N LEU A 41 -42.40 -35.00 -20.52
CA LEU A 41 -43.76 -34.98 -19.98
C LEU A 41 -43.94 -33.80 -19.01
N GLU A 42 -44.96 -32.99 -19.24
CA GLU A 42 -45.34 -31.87 -18.38
C GLU A 42 -46.18 -32.36 -17.19
N TYR A 43 -45.81 -31.98 -15.96
CA TYR A 43 -46.58 -32.37 -14.77
C TYR A 43 -47.97 -31.75 -14.75
N ASP A 44 -48.14 -30.54 -15.27
CA ASP A 44 -49.45 -29.89 -15.37
C ASP A 44 -50.35 -30.60 -16.40
N ALA A 45 -49.82 -31.03 -17.55
CA ALA A 45 -50.57 -31.86 -18.50
C ALA A 45 -51.04 -33.18 -17.88
N LEU A 46 -50.18 -33.85 -17.12
CA LEU A 46 -50.55 -35.09 -16.42
C LEU A 46 -51.60 -34.83 -15.32
N THR A 47 -51.49 -33.71 -14.62
CA THR A 47 -52.47 -33.31 -13.60
C THR A 47 -53.84 -33.02 -14.24
N ARG A 48 -53.88 -32.31 -15.37
CA ARG A 48 -55.09 -32.08 -16.18
C ARG A 48 -55.73 -33.37 -16.69
N LEU A 49 -54.92 -34.39 -16.95
CA LEU A 49 -55.40 -35.72 -17.35
C LEU A 49 -55.97 -36.52 -16.18
N GLY A 50 -55.93 -36.02 -14.93
CA GLY A 50 -56.45 -36.70 -13.75
C GLY A 50 -55.41 -37.52 -12.98
N ILE A 51 -54.11 -37.33 -13.25
CA ILE A 51 -53.02 -37.99 -12.51
C ILE A 51 -52.61 -37.08 -11.36
N SER A 52 -52.96 -37.45 -10.13
CA SER A 52 -52.70 -36.63 -8.93
C SER A 52 -51.22 -36.62 -8.50
N ASP A 53 -50.43 -37.60 -8.91
CA ASP A 53 -49.01 -37.73 -8.57
C ASP A 53 -48.17 -38.06 -9.83
N PRO A 54 -47.86 -37.05 -10.65
CA PRO A 54 -47.17 -37.24 -11.92
C PRO A 54 -45.80 -37.94 -11.78
N PRO A 55 -44.89 -37.57 -10.85
CA PRO A 55 -43.59 -38.20 -10.75
C PRO A 55 -43.65 -39.71 -10.43
N ASN A 56 -44.51 -40.11 -9.49
CA ASN A 56 -44.64 -41.53 -9.13
C ASN A 56 -45.39 -42.32 -10.20
N PHE A 57 -46.34 -41.71 -10.91
CA PHE A 57 -46.98 -42.33 -12.07
C PHE A 57 -45.95 -42.66 -13.15
N ILE A 58 -45.13 -41.69 -13.55
CA ILE A 58 -44.10 -41.86 -14.59
C ILE A 58 -43.09 -42.96 -14.20
N LYS A 59 -42.62 -42.99 -12.94
CA LYS A 59 -41.70 -44.05 -12.45
C LYS A 59 -42.27 -45.46 -12.59
N ARG A 60 -43.59 -45.62 -12.41
CA ARG A 60 -44.27 -46.91 -12.56
C ARG A 60 -44.59 -47.24 -14.00
N HIS A 61 -44.91 -46.23 -14.80
CA HIS A 61 -45.31 -46.37 -16.21
C HIS A 61 -44.10 -46.63 -17.12
N PHE A 62 -42.95 -46.03 -16.83
CA PHE A 62 -41.70 -46.15 -17.60
C PHE A 62 -40.52 -46.64 -16.72
N PRO A 63 -40.57 -47.89 -16.19
CA PRO A 63 -39.57 -48.37 -15.22
C PRO A 63 -38.18 -48.62 -15.82
N ASN A 64 -38.11 -48.87 -17.14
CA ASN A 64 -36.86 -49.19 -17.84
C ASN A 64 -36.24 -47.96 -18.53
N GLU A 65 -36.88 -46.79 -18.41
CA GLU A 65 -36.42 -45.58 -19.05
C GLU A 65 -35.63 -44.71 -18.06
N ASN A 66 -34.53 -44.14 -18.55
CA ASN A 66 -33.74 -43.21 -17.76
C ASN A 66 -34.35 -41.82 -17.85
N VAL A 67 -35.42 -41.58 -17.08
CA VAL A 67 -36.11 -40.29 -17.03
C VAL A 67 -35.56 -39.43 -15.89
N ALA A 68 -35.16 -38.19 -16.20
CA ALA A 68 -34.83 -37.17 -15.21
C ALA A 68 -36.10 -36.44 -14.75
N PHE A 69 -36.30 -36.36 -13.45
CA PHE A 69 -37.41 -35.62 -12.86
C PHE A 69 -36.93 -34.22 -12.50
N LEU A 70 -37.44 -33.20 -13.21
CA LEU A 70 -37.16 -31.79 -12.95
C LEU A 70 -38.28 -31.17 -12.11
N HIS A 71 -38.32 -29.83 -12.02
CA HIS A 71 -39.29 -29.08 -11.23
C HIS A 71 -40.69 -29.13 -11.84
N SER A 72 -40.83 -28.86 -13.14
CA SER A 72 -42.12 -28.78 -13.83
C SER A 72 -42.37 -29.90 -14.84
N VAL A 73 -41.29 -30.57 -15.29
CA VAL A 73 -41.31 -31.57 -16.34
C VAL A 73 -40.47 -32.80 -15.97
N ALA A 74 -40.80 -33.94 -16.58
CA ALA A 74 -39.94 -35.12 -16.62
C ALA A 74 -39.34 -35.27 -18.02
N VAL A 75 -38.05 -35.55 -18.11
CA VAL A 75 -37.27 -35.47 -19.35
C VAL A 75 -36.58 -36.78 -19.65
N GLY A 76 -36.73 -37.28 -20.87
CA GLY A 76 -36.08 -38.49 -21.35
C GLY A 76 -34.58 -38.29 -21.65
N ALA A 77 -33.91 -39.36 -22.05
CA ALA A 77 -32.48 -39.32 -22.34
C ALA A 77 -32.12 -38.41 -23.52
N ASN A 78 -32.93 -38.41 -24.59
CA ASN A 78 -32.63 -37.70 -25.83
C ASN A 78 -32.33 -36.20 -25.64
N ILE A 79 -33.16 -35.50 -24.86
CA ILE A 79 -32.97 -34.06 -24.59
C ILE A 79 -31.69 -33.83 -23.77
N ARG A 80 -31.39 -34.71 -22.82
CA ARG A 80 -30.16 -34.61 -22.02
C ARG A 80 -28.92 -34.86 -22.88
N ASP A 81 -28.96 -35.88 -23.73
CA ASP A 81 -27.84 -36.23 -24.62
C ASP A 81 -27.62 -35.12 -25.66
N GLN A 82 -28.68 -34.45 -26.11
CA GLN A 82 -28.57 -33.26 -26.95
C GLN A 82 -27.88 -32.10 -26.22
N ILE A 83 -28.27 -31.80 -24.97
CA ILE A 83 -27.61 -30.76 -24.17
C ILE A 83 -26.14 -31.10 -23.95
N ASP A 84 -25.85 -32.35 -23.54
CA ASP A 84 -24.49 -32.84 -23.33
C ASP A 84 -23.64 -32.65 -24.60
N SER A 85 -24.18 -33.03 -25.77
CA SER A 85 -23.48 -32.88 -27.06
C SER A 85 -23.20 -31.41 -27.43
N ASN A 86 -24.15 -30.50 -27.18
CA ASN A 86 -23.95 -29.08 -27.49
C ASN A 86 -22.91 -28.45 -26.53
N ILE A 87 -22.87 -28.89 -25.28
CA ILE A 87 -21.84 -28.42 -24.33
C ILE A 87 -20.46 -28.97 -24.72
N GLU A 88 -20.36 -30.24 -25.10
CA GLU A 88 -19.10 -30.83 -25.60
C GLU A 88 -18.59 -30.09 -26.84
N GLU A 89 -19.48 -29.75 -27.78
CA GLU A 89 -19.14 -28.95 -28.96
C GLU A 89 -18.65 -27.55 -28.56
N ALA A 90 -19.30 -26.88 -27.61
CA ALA A 90 -18.86 -25.57 -27.11
C ALA A 90 -17.46 -25.62 -26.49
N ILE A 91 -17.13 -26.71 -25.78
CA ILE A 91 -15.80 -26.93 -25.21
C ILE A 91 -14.74 -27.12 -26.31
N VAL A 92 -15.05 -27.94 -27.32
CA VAL A 92 -14.11 -28.25 -28.41
C VAL A 92 -13.85 -27.03 -29.30
N THR A 93 -14.90 -26.26 -29.59
CA THR A 93 -14.82 -25.05 -30.41
C THR A 93 -14.31 -23.83 -29.65
N GLY A 94 -14.27 -23.89 -28.32
CA GLY A 94 -13.90 -22.76 -27.48
C GLY A 94 -14.94 -21.64 -27.54
N SER A 95 -16.22 -21.99 -27.51
CA SER A 95 -17.37 -21.07 -27.61
C SER A 95 -18.26 -21.15 -26.36
N PHE A 96 -19.48 -20.62 -26.45
CA PHE A 96 -20.52 -20.69 -25.44
C PHE A 96 -21.80 -21.29 -26.03
N VAL A 97 -22.67 -21.82 -25.17
CA VAL A 97 -23.98 -22.36 -25.55
C VAL A 97 -25.05 -21.88 -24.57
N ASP A 98 -26.16 -21.39 -25.11
CA ASP A 98 -27.39 -21.16 -24.35
C ASP A 98 -28.34 -22.35 -24.56
N ILE A 99 -28.79 -22.97 -23.46
CA ILE A 99 -29.70 -24.12 -23.54
C ILE A 99 -31.16 -23.72 -23.67
N SER A 100 -31.51 -22.45 -23.39
CA SER A 100 -32.88 -21.94 -23.49
C SER A 100 -33.51 -22.18 -24.87
N PRO A 101 -32.87 -21.82 -26.01
CA PRO A 101 -33.44 -22.06 -27.34
C PRO A 101 -33.46 -23.54 -27.75
N LEU A 102 -32.72 -24.41 -27.04
CA LEU A 102 -32.68 -25.85 -27.31
C LEU A 102 -33.86 -26.59 -26.67
N LEU A 103 -34.58 -25.92 -25.76
CA LEU A 103 -35.62 -26.52 -24.94
C LEU A 103 -37.02 -26.00 -25.30
N PRO A 104 -38.06 -26.84 -25.17
CA PRO A 104 -39.44 -26.39 -25.27
C PRO A 104 -39.76 -25.29 -24.24
N SER A 105 -40.64 -24.36 -24.60
CA SER A 105 -41.05 -23.23 -23.73
C SER A 105 -41.74 -23.62 -22.42
N VAL A 106 -42.06 -24.90 -22.24
CA VAL A 106 -42.63 -25.46 -21.01
C VAL A 106 -41.57 -25.57 -19.90
N PHE A 107 -40.28 -25.56 -20.26
CA PHE A 107 -39.18 -25.66 -19.31
C PHE A 107 -38.98 -24.33 -18.59
N SER A 108 -38.98 -24.35 -17.26
CA SER A 108 -38.69 -23.18 -16.44
C SER A 108 -37.17 -22.99 -16.24
N ASP A 109 -36.75 -21.80 -15.83
CA ASP A 109 -35.34 -21.52 -15.48
C ASP A 109 -34.78 -22.51 -14.45
N LYS A 110 -35.62 -22.98 -13.52
CA LYS A 110 -35.24 -24.00 -12.52
C LYS A 110 -35.01 -25.37 -13.15
N ASP A 111 -35.77 -25.71 -14.18
CA ASP A 111 -35.59 -26.96 -14.93
C ASP A 111 -34.27 -26.91 -15.71
N MET A 112 -33.97 -25.78 -16.34
CA MET A 112 -32.71 -25.53 -17.05
C MET A 112 -31.50 -25.62 -16.11
N GLU A 113 -31.55 -24.97 -14.95
CA GLU A 113 -30.49 -25.04 -13.94
C GLU A 113 -30.27 -26.49 -13.47
N MET A 114 -31.35 -27.26 -13.29
CA MET A 114 -31.26 -28.66 -12.88
C MET A 114 -30.70 -29.55 -13.99
N LEU A 115 -31.01 -29.27 -15.26
CA LEU A 115 -30.42 -29.96 -16.42
C LEU A 115 -28.91 -29.70 -16.51
N LEU A 116 -28.48 -28.45 -16.36
CA LEU A 116 -27.06 -28.11 -16.32
C LEU A 116 -26.33 -28.77 -15.15
N LYS A 117 -26.96 -28.89 -13.98
CA LYS A 117 -26.39 -29.64 -12.84
C LYS A 117 -26.26 -31.14 -13.13
N ILE A 118 -27.19 -31.72 -13.88
CA ILE A 118 -27.12 -33.13 -14.29
C ILE A 118 -26.00 -33.32 -15.32
N ALA A 119 -25.92 -32.45 -16.33
CA ALA A 119 -24.86 -32.45 -17.34
C ALA A 119 -23.48 -32.19 -16.70
N GLY A 120 -23.41 -31.30 -15.72
CA GLY A 120 -22.18 -30.92 -15.01
C GLY A 120 -21.50 -32.06 -14.26
N LYS A 121 -22.18 -33.19 -14.02
CA LYS A 121 -21.54 -34.40 -13.49
C LYS A 121 -20.69 -35.14 -14.53
N LYS A 122 -20.97 -34.92 -15.82
CA LYS A 122 -20.23 -35.49 -16.95
C LYS A 122 -19.21 -34.50 -17.52
N ILE A 123 -19.48 -33.20 -17.39
CA ILE A 123 -18.63 -32.13 -17.89
C ILE A 123 -17.49 -31.88 -16.90
N ASN A 124 -16.24 -31.97 -17.36
CA ASN A 124 -15.04 -31.70 -16.57
C ASN A 124 -14.96 -30.20 -16.15
N ASN A 125 -14.02 -29.85 -15.26
CA ASN A 125 -13.78 -28.51 -14.69
C ASN A 125 -13.53 -27.35 -15.70
N ASN A 126 -13.71 -27.55 -17.00
CA ASN A 126 -13.33 -26.63 -18.08
C ASN A 126 -14.49 -25.74 -18.57
N THR A 127 -15.58 -25.65 -17.80
CA THR A 127 -16.76 -24.85 -18.15
C THR A 127 -17.30 -24.09 -16.95
N HIS A 128 -17.93 -22.96 -17.23
CA HIS A 128 -18.58 -22.11 -16.25
C HIS A 128 -20.02 -21.82 -16.68
N VAL A 129 -20.93 -21.85 -15.71
CA VAL A 129 -22.35 -21.54 -15.94
C VAL A 129 -22.63 -20.10 -15.54
N PHE A 130 -23.25 -19.34 -16.45
CA PHE A 130 -23.66 -17.94 -16.27
C PHE A 130 -25.14 -17.79 -16.61
N ALA A 131 -25.79 -16.77 -16.07
CA ALA A 131 -27.21 -16.42 -16.29
C ALA A 131 -28.17 -17.62 -16.11
N LYS A 132 -27.77 -18.63 -15.34
CA LYS A 132 -28.46 -19.91 -15.08
C LYS A 132 -28.68 -20.82 -16.30
N THR A 133 -28.64 -20.32 -17.54
CA THR A 133 -28.93 -21.09 -18.77
C THR A 133 -27.72 -21.24 -19.69
N ILE A 134 -26.62 -20.54 -19.42
CA ILE A 134 -25.53 -20.43 -20.39
C ILE A 134 -24.31 -21.15 -19.87
N VAL A 135 -23.70 -21.96 -20.73
CA VAL A 135 -22.42 -22.62 -20.46
C VAL A 135 -21.36 -22.00 -21.32
N ILE A 136 -20.30 -21.51 -20.68
CA ILE A 136 -19.14 -20.90 -21.35
C ILE A 136 -17.92 -21.78 -21.10
N SER A 137 -17.17 -22.06 -22.18
CA SER A 137 -15.90 -22.78 -22.08
C SER A 137 -14.77 -21.92 -21.50
N ASP A 138 -13.83 -22.55 -20.79
CA ASP A 138 -12.63 -21.87 -20.27
C ASP A 138 -11.81 -21.21 -21.38
N VAL A 139 -11.76 -21.84 -22.55
CA VAL A 139 -11.03 -21.32 -23.72
C VAL A 139 -11.64 -20.01 -24.18
N PHE A 140 -12.98 -19.91 -24.23
CA PHE A 140 -13.67 -18.68 -24.56
C PHE A 140 -13.42 -17.58 -23.53
N LEU A 141 -13.45 -17.91 -22.23
CA LEU A 141 -13.11 -16.95 -21.17
C LEU A 141 -11.66 -16.46 -21.28
N GLN A 142 -10.73 -17.33 -21.69
CA GLN A 142 -9.35 -16.92 -21.93
C GLN A 142 -9.21 -16.00 -23.14
N SER A 143 -9.94 -16.25 -24.24
CA SER A 143 -9.95 -15.32 -25.39
C SER A 143 -10.57 -13.98 -25.03
N LEU A 144 -11.64 -13.97 -24.23
CA LEU A 144 -12.20 -12.73 -23.69
C LEU A 144 -11.19 -12.00 -22.80
N ASN A 145 -10.50 -12.69 -21.88
CA ASN A 145 -9.45 -12.05 -21.08
C ASN A 145 -8.35 -11.42 -21.95
N LYS A 146 -7.97 -12.04 -23.07
CA LYS A 146 -6.99 -11.49 -24.01
C LYS A 146 -7.45 -10.21 -24.69
N SER A 147 -8.74 -10.04 -24.98
CA SER A 147 -9.22 -8.78 -25.57
C SER A 147 -9.08 -7.60 -24.60
N PHE A 148 -9.11 -7.87 -23.28
CA PHE A 148 -8.89 -6.87 -22.24
C PHE A 148 -7.42 -6.53 -21.99
N GLU A 149 -6.46 -7.34 -22.45
CA GLU A 149 -5.03 -7.09 -22.20
C GLU A 149 -4.58 -5.73 -22.75
N ALA A 150 -5.03 -5.37 -23.95
CA ALA A 150 -4.68 -4.09 -24.58
C ALA A 150 -5.23 -2.87 -23.81
N ILE A 151 -6.47 -2.98 -23.30
CA ILE A 151 -7.11 -1.93 -22.50
C ILE A 151 -6.43 -1.81 -21.14
N ALA A 152 -6.14 -2.95 -20.51
CA ALA A 152 -5.39 -3.03 -19.26
C ALA A 152 -4.01 -2.42 -19.38
N GLU A 153 -3.28 -2.71 -20.46
CA GLU A 153 -1.99 -2.09 -20.74
C GLU A 153 -2.08 -0.57 -20.92
N ALA A 154 -3.06 -0.09 -21.69
CA ALA A 154 -3.23 1.34 -21.95
C ALA A 154 -3.54 2.09 -20.64
N LYS A 155 -4.46 1.57 -19.83
CA LYS A 155 -4.83 2.14 -18.53
C LYS A 155 -3.70 2.06 -17.50
N ALA A 156 -2.94 0.96 -17.48
CA ALA A 156 -1.75 0.84 -16.64
C ALA A 156 -0.69 1.88 -17.02
N LYS A 157 -0.43 2.08 -18.33
CA LYS A 157 0.50 3.12 -18.82
C LYS A 157 0.02 4.52 -18.42
N GLU A 158 -1.26 4.82 -18.62
CA GLU A 158 -1.88 6.10 -18.23
C GLU A 158 -1.74 6.36 -16.71
N ALA A 159 -2.02 5.36 -15.87
CA ALA A 159 -1.93 5.47 -14.42
C ALA A 159 -0.48 5.67 -13.91
N VAL A 160 0.51 5.07 -14.59
CA VAL A 160 1.92 5.25 -14.26
C VAL A 160 2.42 6.62 -14.71
N VAL A 161 2.05 7.06 -15.93
CA VAL A 161 2.46 8.37 -16.48
C VAL A 161 1.82 9.53 -15.73
N SER A 162 0.54 9.41 -15.35
CA SER A 162 -0.18 10.43 -14.59
C SER A 162 0.24 10.52 -13.12
N GLY A 163 1.07 9.60 -12.62
CA GLY A 163 1.49 9.58 -11.22
C GLY A 163 0.46 8.97 -10.25
N GLN A 164 -0.78 8.71 -10.70
CA GLN A 164 -1.85 8.17 -9.87
C GLN A 164 -1.50 6.81 -9.25
N TRP A 165 -0.74 5.99 -9.99
CA TRP A 165 -0.19 4.73 -9.49
C TRP A 165 0.74 4.93 -8.28
N PHE A 166 1.64 5.91 -8.34
CA PHE A 166 2.59 6.19 -7.26
C PHE A 166 1.90 6.81 -6.05
N GLN A 167 0.92 7.70 -6.26
CA GLN A 167 0.14 8.32 -5.20
C GLN A 167 -0.61 7.29 -4.36
N THR A 168 -1.31 6.36 -5.01
CA THR A 168 -2.07 5.32 -4.32
C THR A 168 -1.18 4.28 -3.61
N ILE A 169 0.00 3.96 -4.16
CA ILE A 169 1.00 3.18 -3.44
C ILE A 169 1.45 3.92 -2.17
N ALA A 170 1.74 5.22 -2.26
CA ALA A 170 2.14 6.03 -1.12
C ALA A 170 1.04 6.08 -0.06
N GLU A 171 -0.22 6.29 -0.46
CA GLU A 171 -1.38 6.27 0.44
C GLU A 171 -1.57 4.91 1.12
N ASN A 172 -1.41 3.81 0.38
CA ASN A 172 -1.47 2.45 0.93
C ASN A 172 -0.35 2.20 1.95
N ARG A 173 0.86 2.72 1.72
CA ARG A 173 1.98 2.65 2.68
C ARG A 173 1.74 3.47 3.95
N ILE A 174 1.03 4.59 3.84
CA ILE A 174 0.65 5.42 4.98
C ILE A 174 -0.42 4.73 5.82
N LYS A 175 -1.43 4.14 5.18
CA LYS A 175 -2.55 3.43 5.86
C LYS A 175 -2.14 2.10 6.48
N SER A 176 -1.24 1.34 5.85
CA SER A 176 -0.73 0.10 6.46
C SER A 176 0.05 0.38 7.74
N LYS A 177 0.88 1.43 7.76
CA LYS A 177 1.64 1.84 8.94
C LYS A 177 0.78 2.43 10.06
N SER A 178 -0.35 3.08 9.75
CA SER A 178 -1.27 3.55 10.79
C SER A 178 -2.01 2.39 11.47
N ALA A 179 -2.28 1.30 10.76
CA ALA A 179 -2.82 0.07 11.33
C ALA A 179 -1.81 -0.63 12.26
N ASP A 180 -0.53 -0.72 11.87
CA ASP A 180 0.52 -1.33 12.71
C ASP A 180 0.74 -0.59 14.03
N LEU A 181 0.62 0.75 14.03
CA LEU A 181 0.73 1.56 15.24
C LEU A 181 -0.41 1.31 16.25
N ILE A 182 -1.59 0.87 15.80
CA ILE A 182 -2.70 0.50 16.68
C ILE A 182 -2.37 -0.83 17.39
N PHE A 183 -1.68 -1.74 16.72
CA PHE A 183 -1.23 -3.02 17.30
C PHE A 183 -0.06 -2.83 18.29
N GLU A 184 0.94 -2.01 17.97
CA GLU A 184 2.07 -1.76 18.88
C GLU A 184 1.67 -1.01 20.16
N ASN A 185 0.73 -0.06 20.09
CA ASN A 185 0.27 0.68 21.27
C ASN A 185 -0.54 -0.18 22.26
N LYS A 186 -1.15 -1.28 21.80
CA LYS A 186 -1.81 -2.26 22.69
C LYS A 186 -0.81 -3.21 23.34
N GLY A 187 0.26 -3.61 22.64
CA GLY A 187 1.31 -4.48 23.17
C GLY A 187 2.18 -3.81 24.25
N ASN A 188 2.60 -2.56 24.02
CA ASN A 188 3.55 -1.87 24.89
C ASN A 188 3.02 -1.53 26.29
N LYS A 189 1.69 -1.36 26.45
CA LYS A 189 1.10 -1.00 27.75
C LYS A 189 1.13 -2.15 28.78
N LYS A 190 1.25 -3.40 28.31
CA LYS A 190 1.33 -4.62 29.16
C LYS A 190 2.78 -4.94 29.54
N GLU A 191 3.72 -4.70 28.63
CA GLU A 191 5.16 -4.90 28.82
C GLU A 191 5.79 -3.86 29.77
N GLU A 192 5.39 -2.59 29.65
CA GLU A 192 5.94 -1.48 30.45
C GLU A 192 5.55 -1.58 31.94
N ARG A 193 4.39 -2.17 32.26
CA ARG A 193 4.00 -2.50 33.63
C ARG A 193 4.83 -3.63 34.24
N ARG A 194 5.30 -4.59 33.43
CA ARG A 194 6.17 -5.68 33.92
C ARG A 194 7.60 -5.20 34.18
N LYS A 195 8.15 -4.28 33.38
CA LYS A 195 9.53 -3.79 33.57
C LYS A 195 9.69 -2.78 34.73
N LYS A 196 8.62 -2.11 35.19
CA LYS A 196 8.67 -1.27 36.39
C LYS A 196 8.62 -2.04 37.73
N ALA A 197 8.31 -3.34 37.71
CA ALA A 197 8.27 -4.17 38.91
C ALA A 197 9.59 -4.91 39.19
N THR A 198 10.50 -5.02 38.22
CA THR A 198 11.70 -5.87 38.33
C THR A 198 13.00 -5.12 38.59
N THR A 199 13.01 -3.78 38.56
CA THR A 199 14.25 -2.98 38.57
C THR A 199 14.30 -1.97 39.70
N GLY A 200 14.01 -2.39 40.94
CA GLY A 200 14.22 -1.52 42.10
C GLY A 200 13.93 -2.19 43.43
N LYS A 201 14.96 -2.81 44.03
CA LYS A 201 15.00 -3.00 45.49
C LYS A 201 16.43 -3.19 46.00
N THR A 202 17.06 -2.06 46.31
CA THR A 202 18.09 -1.93 47.35
C THR A 202 17.72 -0.73 48.20
N GLY A 203 17.58 -0.92 49.53
CA GLY A 203 17.46 0.12 50.57
C GLY A 203 16.11 0.82 50.63
N GLY A 204 15.24 0.56 51.62
CA GLY A 204 15.32 1.15 52.97
C GLY A 204 14.38 2.35 53.00
N GLY A 205 13.19 2.32 53.61
CA GLY A 205 12.94 2.11 55.01
C GLY A 205 12.49 3.43 55.63
N THR A 206 11.26 3.45 56.14
CA THR A 206 10.64 4.42 57.07
C THR A 206 9.82 5.61 56.54
N GLN A 207 8.64 5.73 57.18
CA GLN A 207 7.68 6.83 57.29
C GLN A 207 6.54 6.90 56.28
N GLY A 208 5.42 6.30 56.70
CA GLY A 208 4.09 6.53 56.15
C GLY A 208 3.39 7.74 56.78
N ARG A 209 2.81 8.57 55.91
CA ARG A 209 1.70 9.53 56.05
C ARG A 209 1.59 10.14 54.64
N GLU A 210 0.45 10.34 53.97
CA GLU A 210 -0.92 10.50 54.40
C GLU A 210 -1.80 10.57 53.12
N THR A 211 -3.06 10.19 53.27
CA THR A 211 -4.26 10.73 52.60
C THR A 211 -4.34 10.97 51.08
N LYS A 212 -5.26 10.21 50.48
CA LYS A 212 -6.28 10.63 49.49
C LYS A 212 -6.32 12.13 49.13
N THR A 213 -6.14 12.45 47.85
CA THR A 213 -6.87 13.55 47.21
C THR A 213 -7.39 13.13 45.82
N LYS A 214 -8.67 13.41 45.61
CA LYS A 214 -9.42 13.22 44.36
C LYS A 214 -8.88 14.17 43.30
N SER A 215 -8.70 13.70 42.06
CA SER A 215 -8.67 14.58 40.89
C SER A 215 -9.74 14.16 39.89
N THR A 216 -10.56 15.14 39.58
CA THR A 216 -11.84 15.13 38.90
C THR A 216 -11.71 14.88 37.40
N LYS A 217 -12.39 13.84 36.89
CA LYS A 217 -12.74 13.73 35.46
C LYS A 217 -13.68 14.88 35.09
N ARG A 218 -13.21 15.85 34.31
CA ARG A 218 -14.10 16.74 33.56
C ARG A 218 -14.61 16.01 32.32
N LYS A 219 -15.94 15.90 32.26
CA LYS A 219 -16.77 15.57 31.10
C LYS A 219 -16.76 16.74 30.12
N TYR A 220 -16.75 16.44 28.81
CA TYR A 220 -17.19 17.16 27.59
C TYR A 220 -16.38 16.47 26.48
N LEU A 221 -16.89 15.70 25.52
CA LEU A 221 -18.09 15.83 24.71
C LEU A 221 -18.88 14.51 24.53
N GLN A 222 -20.19 14.71 24.43
CA GLN A 222 -21.29 13.90 23.94
C GLN A 222 -21.27 13.93 22.39
N GLY A 223 -21.62 12.92 21.60
CA GLY A 223 -22.12 11.57 21.84
C GLY A 223 -22.50 10.90 20.50
N LYS A 224 -22.73 9.59 20.52
CA LYS A 224 -23.90 8.92 19.91
C LYS A 224 -23.82 7.40 20.13
N ASN A 225 -24.87 6.91 20.77
CA ASN A 225 -25.49 5.57 20.79
C ASN A 225 -24.60 4.32 20.88
N ARG A 226 -24.67 3.70 22.07
CA ARG A 226 -24.63 2.25 22.27
C ARG A 226 -26.08 1.75 22.37
N ASP A 227 -26.37 0.64 21.73
CA ASP A 227 -27.22 -0.46 22.24
C ASP A 227 -26.57 -1.75 21.73
N ALA A 228 -26.01 -2.56 22.65
CA ALA A 228 -26.57 -3.82 23.19
C ALA A 228 -26.09 -5.03 22.34
N GLU A 229 -24.95 -5.61 22.72
CA GLU A 229 -24.85 -6.97 23.32
C GLU A 229 -25.30 -8.09 22.37
N SER A 230 -24.33 -8.76 21.73
CA SER A 230 -24.39 -10.18 21.40
C SER A 230 -23.01 -10.73 21.09
N ASP A 231 -22.83 -11.98 21.48
CA ASP A 231 -21.61 -12.78 21.62
C ASP A 231 -20.67 -12.88 20.40
N ASP A 232 -19.40 -13.06 20.76
CA ASP A 232 -18.40 -13.92 20.11
C ASP A 232 -18.34 -13.91 18.57
N GLU A 233 -17.62 -12.95 18.00
CA GLU A 233 -16.93 -13.17 16.73
C GLU A 233 -15.62 -12.37 16.70
N ASN A 234 -14.56 -13.07 16.34
CA ASN A 234 -13.20 -12.59 16.22
C ASN A 234 -13.14 -11.60 15.05
N THR A 235 -13.43 -10.31 15.29
CA THR A 235 -13.29 -9.27 14.26
C THR A 235 -11.82 -9.12 13.87
N LYS A 236 -11.39 -9.93 12.91
CA LYS A 236 -10.27 -9.61 12.02
C LYS A 236 -10.63 -8.29 11.35
N VAL A 237 -10.06 -7.20 11.84
CA VAL A 237 -10.04 -5.93 11.13
C VAL A 237 -9.25 -6.20 9.85
N LEU A 238 -9.96 -6.46 8.75
CA LEU A 238 -9.39 -6.55 7.42
C LEU A 238 -8.66 -5.23 7.16
N SER A 239 -7.35 -5.31 6.96
CA SER A 239 -6.56 -4.22 6.41
C SER A 239 -7.16 -3.87 5.05
N THR A 240 -7.95 -2.80 4.98
CA THR A 240 -8.45 -2.25 3.72
C THR A 240 -7.25 -1.71 2.94
N LYS A 241 -6.58 -2.59 2.18
CA LYS A 241 -5.78 -2.18 1.03
C LYS A 241 -6.72 -1.43 0.10
N ILE A 242 -6.35 -0.22 -0.31
CA ILE A 242 -7.02 0.44 -1.43
C ILE A 242 -6.54 -0.33 -2.66
N GLU A 243 -7.34 -1.27 -3.14
CA GLU A 243 -7.13 -1.83 -4.46
C GLU A 243 -7.48 -0.74 -5.47
N LEU A 244 -6.46 -0.28 -6.20
CA LEU A 244 -6.69 0.57 -7.35
C LEU A 244 -7.47 -0.25 -8.38
N LYS A 245 -8.74 0.11 -8.58
CA LYS A 245 -9.50 -0.33 -9.76
C LYS A 245 -9.04 0.50 -10.94
N LEU A 246 -8.06 -0.02 -11.68
CA LEU A 246 -7.52 0.60 -12.90
C LEU A 246 -8.53 0.53 -14.06
N ILE A 247 -9.38 -0.49 -14.05
CA ILE A 247 -10.45 -0.72 -15.01
C ILE A 247 -11.78 -0.76 -14.26
N SER A 248 -12.74 0.02 -14.74
CA SER A 248 -14.10 0.06 -14.18
C SER A 248 -14.96 -1.08 -14.71
N LEU A 249 -16.04 -1.40 -14.00
CA LEU A 249 -17.02 -2.39 -14.47
C LEU A 249 -17.67 -1.95 -15.78
N GLU A 250 -17.88 -0.64 -15.96
CA GLU A 250 -18.43 -0.03 -17.16
C GLU A 250 -17.53 -0.23 -18.38
N ASP A 251 -16.20 -0.11 -18.21
CA ASP A 251 -15.23 -0.36 -19.28
C ASP A 251 -15.29 -1.83 -19.73
N ILE A 252 -15.48 -2.76 -18.80
CA ILE A 252 -15.58 -4.19 -19.11
C ILE A 252 -16.91 -4.48 -19.83
N LYS A 253 -18.03 -3.95 -19.33
CA LYS A 253 -19.34 -4.12 -19.96
C LYS A 253 -19.37 -3.57 -21.38
N THR A 254 -18.80 -2.40 -21.62
CA THR A 254 -18.78 -1.79 -22.96
C THR A 254 -17.95 -2.59 -23.95
N GLU A 255 -16.87 -3.25 -23.52
CA GLU A 255 -16.08 -4.12 -24.39
C GLU A 255 -16.78 -5.45 -24.68
N ILE A 256 -17.42 -6.08 -23.68
CA ILE A 256 -18.21 -7.31 -23.88
C ILE A 256 -19.38 -7.05 -24.82
N ALA A 257 -20.04 -5.90 -24.68
CA ALA A 257 -21.19 -5.52 -25.50
C ALA A 257 -20.86 -5.27 -26.99
N LYS A 258 -19.57 -5.27 -27.38
CA LYS A 258 -19.17 -5.24 -28.80
C LYS A 258 -19.41 -6.58 -29.50
N ASP A 259 -19.51 -7.68 -28.75
CA ASP A 259 -19.92 -8.96 -29.32
C ASP A 259 -21.45 -9.01 -29.32
N ASP A 260 -22.03 -8.81 -30.51
CA ASP A 260 -23.48 -8.84 -30.73
C ASP A 260 -24.11 -10.14 -30.21
N ASN A 261 -23.38 -11.26 -30.18
CA ASN A 261 -23.91 -12.54 -29.71
C ASN A 261 -24.03 -12.61 -28.18
N LEU A 262 -23.20 -11.87 -27.44
CA LEU A 262 -23.24 -11.81 -25.97
C LEU A 262 -24.21 -10.72 -25.49
N SER A 263 -24.34 -9.63 -26.24
CA SER A 263 -25.20 -8.48 -25.93
C SER A 263 -26.69 -8.80 -26.00
N VAL A 264 -27.07 -9.80 -26.80
CA VAL A 264 -28.47 -10.24 -26.96
C VAL A 264 -28.99 -10.99 -25.73
N ILE A 265 -28.11 -11.46 -24.84
CA ILE A 265 -28.50 -12.29 -23.71
C ILE A 265 -28.55 -11.47 -22.43
N ASP A 266 -29.76 -11.35 -21.86
CA ASP A 266 -30.03 -10.65 -20.61
C ASP A 266 -29.19 -11.22 -19.45
N ASP A 267 -28.74 -10.35 -18.55
CA ASP A 267 -27.91 -10.64 -17.37
C ASP A 267 -26.51 -11.23 -17.62
N LEU A 268 -26.20 -11.73 -18.83
CA LEU A 268 -24.91 -12.37 -19.15
C LEU A 268 -23.73 -11.38 -19.07
N VAL A 269 -23.88 -10.20 -19.66
CA VAL A 269 -22.85 -9.16 -19.69
C VAL A 269 -22.48 -8.73 -18.27
N ASP A 270 -23.47 -8.65 -17.39
CA ASP A 270 -23.29 -8.21 -16.00
C ASP A 270 -22.56 -9.27 -15.17
N GLU A 271 -22.96 -10.54 -15.27
CA GLU A 271 -22.27 -11.64 -14.57
C GLU A 271 -20.84 -11.85 -15.09
N LEU A 272 -20.62 -11.76 -16.40
CA LEU A 272 -19.29 -11.84 -17.00
C LEU A 272 -18.39 -10.68 -16.57
N ALA A 273 -18.92 -9.46 -16.55
CA ALA A 273 -18.15 -8.30 -16.12
C ALA A 273 -17.69 -8.44 -14.67
N LEU A 274 -18.56 -8.92 -13.77
CA LEU A 274 -18.20 -9.19 -12.37
C LEU A 274 -17.13 -10.28 -12.24
N TYR A 275 -17.22 -11.34 -13.04
CA TYR A 275 -16.23 -12.42 -13.03
C TYR A 275 -14.85 -11.96 -13.56
N LEU A 276 -14.85 -11.12 -14.60
CA LEU A 276 -13.62 -10.66 -15.26
C LEU A 276 -12.96 -9.48 -14.54
N GLU A 277 -13.73 -8.65 -13.82
CA GLU A 277 -13.24 -7.44 -13.13
C GLU A 277 -11.98 -7.71 -12.31
N GLN A 278 -12.02 -8.74 -11.46
CA GLN A 278 -10.90 -9.04 -10.57
C GLN A 278 -9.66 -9.52 -11.36
N LYS A 279 -9.85 -10.36 -12.37
CA LYS A 279 -8.74 -10.90 -13.18
C LYS A 279 -8.07 -9.82 -14.01
N VAL A 280 -8.87 -8.98 -14.67
CA VAL A 280 -8.38 -7.89 -15.51
C VAL A 280 -7.70 -6.81 -14.67
N ASN A 281 -8.25 -6.43 -13.52
CA ASN A 281 -7.60 -5.47 -12.62
C ASN A 281 -6.29 -5.99 -12.04
N ASN A 282 -6.21 -7.28 -11.66
CA ASN A 282 -4.96 -7.88 -11.20
C ASN A 282 -3.87 -7.84 -12.29
N TYR A 283 -4.25 -8.12 -13.53
CA TYR A 283 -3.34 -8.03 -14.67
C TYR A 283 -2.87 -6.59 -14.90
N ALA A 284 -3.79 -5.62 -14.96
CA ALA A 284 -3.46 -4.20 -15.12
C ALA A 284 -2.52 -3.69 -14.02
N THR A 285 -2.77 -4.11 -12.77
CA THR A 285 -1.93 -3.77 -11.60
C THR A 285 -0.52 -4.33 -11.76
N SER A 286 -0.38 -5.58 -12.20
CA SER A 286 0.94 -6.20 -12.42
C SER A 286 1.74 -5.50 -13.52
N ILE A 287 1.07 -5.02 -14.57
CA ILE A 287 1.71 -4.24 -15.64
C ILE A 287 2.12 -2.86 -15.12
N ALA A 288 1.27 -2.20 -14.33
CA ALA A 288 1.61 -0.92 -13.71
C ALA A 288 2.84 -1.05 -12.81
N GLU A 289 2.96 -2.14 -12.03
CA GLU A 289 4.15 -2.46 -11.24
C GLU A 289 5.39 -2.64 -12.12
N GLN A 290 5.29 -3.41 -13.20
CA GLN A 290 6.41 -3.64 -14.11
C GLN A 290 6.86 -2.37 -14.84
N LEU A 291 5.91 -1.55 -15.29
CA LEU A 291 6.20 -0.26 -15.93
C LEU A 291 6.84 0.72 -14.95
N ALA A 292 6.35 0.75 -13.70
CA ALA A 292 6.96 1.54 -12.65
C ALA A 292 8.41 1.11 -12.34
N GLN A 293 8.71 -0.19 -12.40
CA GLN A 293 10.07 -0.72 -12.19
C GLN A 293 11.00 -0.51 -13.41
N ASN A 294 10.47 -0.63 -14.63
CA ASN A 294 11.25 -0.50 -15.87
C ASN A 294 11.57 0.95 -16.24
N ASN A 295 10.83 1.92 -15.69
CA ASN A 295 11.21 3.33 -15.68
C ASN A 295 12.43 3.54 -14.75
N LYS A 296 13.60 3.06 -15.21
CA LYS A 296 14.93 3.20 -14.59
C LYS A 296 15.34 4.65 -14.28
N THR A 297 14.53 5.64 -14.61
CA THR A 297 14.80 7.07 -14.45
C THR A 297 14.51 7.61 -13.06
N THR A 298 13.84 6.87 -12.18
CA THR A 298 13.72 7.25 -10.77
C THR A 298 13.85 6.00 -9.88
N ASN A 299 15.04 5.75 -9.33
CA ASN A 299 15.16 4.93 -8.12
C ASN A 299 14.49 5.69 -6.97
N LEU A 300 13.16 5.81 -7.01
CA LEU A 300 12.36 6.60 -6.09
C LEU A 300 12.66 6.20 -4.65
N SER A 301 12.89 4.90 -4.41
CA SER A 301 13.30 4.36 -3.11
C SER A 301 14.69 4.85 -2.66
N GLU A 302 15.67 4.92 -3.55
CA GLU A 302 17.02 5.40 -3.20
C GLU A 302 17.01 6.92 -2.96
N VAL A 303 16.30 7.67 -3.81
CA VAL A 303 16.11 9.11 -3.65
C VAL A 303 15.34 9.40 -2.36
N GLU A 304 14.27 8.64 -2.07
CA GLU A 304 13.53 8.73 -0.80
C GLU A 304 14.46 8.48 0.40
N GLU A 305 15.32 7.46 0.34
CA GLU A 305 16.26 7.15 1.41
C GLU A 305 17.29 8.26 1.61
N ARG A 306 17.90 8.76 0.53
CA ARG A 306 18.86 9.88 0.57
C ARG A 306 18.24 11.15 1.15
N LEU A 307 17.06 11.54 0.66
CA LEU A 307 16.33 12.71 1.15
C LEU A 307 15.95 12.55 2.63
N ASN A 308 15.54 11.36 3.07
CA ASN A 308 15.25 11.09 4.49
C ASN A 308 16.51 11.16 5.37
N VAL A 309 17.65 10.70 4.88
CA VAL A 309 18.94 10.86 5.57
C VAL A 309 19.30 12.34 5.68
N LEU A 310 19.18 13.12 4.60
CA LEU A 310 19.41 14.57 4.62
C LEU A 310 18.53 15.29 5.66
N VAL A 311 17.22 14.99 5.71
CA VAL A 311 16.32 15.59 6.70
C VAL A 311 16.71 15.20 8.14
N THR A 312 17.14 13.95 8.34
CA THR A 312 17.63 13.49 9.65
C THR A 312 18.88 14.25 10.06
N ASN A 313 19.83 14.42 9.15
CA ASN A 313 21.07 15.17 9.36
C ASN A 313 20.75 16.63 9.72
N ILE A 314 19.89 17.30 8.93
CA ILE A 314 19.46 18.69 9.18
C ILE A 314 18.87 18.85 10.58
N LYS A 315 18.00 17.92 11.02
CA LYS A 315 17.41 17.95 12.38
C LYS A 315 18.46 17.79 13.49
N ILE A 316 19.48 16.95 13.27
CA ILE A 316 20.54 16.73 14.26
C ILE A 316 21.47 17.95 14.32
N PHE A 317 21.85 18.51 13.18
CA PHE A 317 22.67 19.72 13.13
C PHE A 317 21.95 20.95 13.69
N ASP A 318 20.66 21.13 13.42
CA ASP A 318 19.84 22.19 14.02
C ASP A 318 19.81 22.10 15.56
N LYS A 319 19.64 20.89 16.09
CA LYS A 319 19.77 20.65 17.54
C LYS A 319 21.17 20.99 18.04
N GLY A 320 22.23 20.63 17.31
CA GLY A 320 23.60 20.99 17.66
C GLY A 320 23.81 22.51 17.74
N ILE A 321 23.29 23.25 16.77
CA ILE A 321 23.35 24.72 16.73
C ILE A 321 22.64 25.34 17.93
N LYS A 322 21.48 24.79 18.34
CA LYS A 322 20.71 25.27 19.50
C LYS A 322 21.46 25.20 20.84
N HIS A 323 22.54 24.40 20.94
CA HIS A 323 23.39 24.31 22.13
C HIS A 323 24.52 25.36 22.17
N ILE A 324 24.71 26.13 21.10
CA ILE A 324 25.74 27.18 21.00
C ILE A 324 25.17 28.52 21.49
N ASP A 325 26.02 29.47 21.85
CA ASP A 325 25.62 30.83 22.19
C ASP A 325 24.72 31.47 21.13
N LYS A 326 23.64 32.12 21.59
CA LYS A 326 22.60 32.75 20.75
C LYS A 326 23.15 33.71 19.71
N THR A 327 24.27 34.37 19.98
CA THR A 327 24.93 35.33 19.07
C THR A 327 25.41 34.66 17.77
N ASN A 328 25.83 33.39 17.84
CA ASN A 328 26.49 32.68 16.74
C ASN A 328 25.54 31.74 15.97
N GLN A 329 24.38 31.42 16.56
CA GLN A 329 23.37 30.56 15.93
C GLN A 329 22.88 31.04 14.55
N PRO A 330 22.65 32.35 14.30
CA PRO A 330 22.14 32.81 13.00
C PRO A 330 23.09 32.51 11.83
N ALA A 331 24.40 32.65 12.04
CA ALA A 331 25.41 32.39 11.01
C ALA A 331 25.46 30.90 10.63
N LEU A 332 25.42 30.02 11.64
CA LEU A 332 25.42 28.57 11.45
C LEU A 332 24.11 28.06 10.83
N THR A 333 22.97 28.61 11.27
CA THR A 333 21.65 28.31 10.69
C THR A 333 21.62 28.68 9.20
N LYS A 334 22.11 29.87 8.85
CA LYS A 334 22.22 30.33 7.47
C LYS A 334 23.15 29.46 6.63
N TYR A 335 24.23 28.96 7.21
CA TYR A 335 25.13 28.03 6.52
C TYR A 335 24.45 26.69 6.25
N LEU A 336 23.77 26.11 7.24
CA LEU A 336 23.01 24.85 7.10
C LEU A 336 21.89 24.95 6.04
N LEU A 337 21.20 26.10 5.98
CA LEU A 337 20.20 26.38 4.94
C LEU A 337 20.83 26.45 3.54
N LYS A 338 22.04 27.00 3.42
CA LYS A 338 22.73 27.16 2.13
C LYS A 338 23.46 25.90 1.67
N SER A 339 23.76 24.96 2.56
CA SER A 339 24.37 23.67 2.24
C SER A 339 23.32 22.57 2.12
N LEU A 340 23.08 21.81 3.19
CA LEU A 340 22.31 20.56 3.17
C LEU A 340 20.84 20.77 2.77
N VAL A 341 20.25 21.90 3.16
CA VAL A 341 18.87 22.23 2.75
C VAL A 341 18.82 22.58 1.26
N THR A 342 19.83 23.29 0.73
CA THR A 342 19.94 23.51 -0.72
C THR A 342 20.10 22.19 -1.47
N ASP A 343 20.93 21.27 -0.96
CA ASP A 343 21.16 19.95 -1.57
C ASP A 343 19.86 19.14 -1.60
N PHE A 344 19.14 19.10 -0.47
CA PHE A 344 17.82 18.47 -0.37
C PHE A 344 16.84 19.05 -1.41
N VAL A 345 16.73 20.38 -1.47
CA VAL A 345 15.81 21.03 -2.41
C VAL A 345 16.24 20.78 -3.86
N ASN A 346 17.54 20.80 -4.17
CA ASN A 346 18.03 20.51 -5.51
C ASN A 346 17.69 19.07 -5.93
N GLU A 347 17.90 18.08 -5.07
CA GLU A 347 17.57 16.68 -5.36
C GLU A 347 16.06 16.48 -5.55
N LEU A 348 15.22 17.15 -4.73
CA LEU A 348 13.77 17.13 -4.90
C LEU A 348 13.33 17.77 -6.23
N PHE A 349 13.93 18.89 -6.64
CA PHE A 349 13.66 19.53 -7.93
C PHE A 349 14.11 18.68 -9.12
N LYS A 350 15.23 17.94 -9.00
CA LYS A 350 15.64 16.96 -10.03
C LYS A 350 14.57 15.89 -10.20
N LEU A 351 14.07 15.34 -9.09
CA LEU A 351 13.02 14.32 -9.13
C LEU A 351 11.73 14.88 -9.75
N ALA A 352 11.29 16.07 -9.33
CA ALA A 352 10.10 16.71 -9.88
C ALA A 352 10.23 16.96 -11.39
N ALA A 353 11.39 17.43 -11.84
CA ALA A 353 11.67 17.64 -13.26
C ALA A 353 11.65 16.31 -14.05
N GLN A 354 12.24 15.25 -13.50
CA GLN A 354 12.22 13.91 -14.10
C GLN A 354 10.79 13.35 -14.21
N GLN A 355 9.98 13.49 -13.15
CA GLN A 355 8.58 13.05 -13.14
C GLN A 355 7.72 13.78 -14.16
N ASN A 356 8.05 15.04 -14.46
CA ASN A 356 7.34 15.88 -15.42
C ASN A 356 8.03 15.95 -16.81
N MET A 357 9.02 15.07 -17.08
CA MET A 357 9.75 15.01 -18.35
C MET A 357 10.42 16.35 -18.76
N LEU A 358 10.81 17.17 -17.79
CA LEU A 358 11.48 18.45 -18.00
C LEU A 358 13.00 18.26 -18.13
N GLN A 359 13.62 18.95 -19.09
CA GLN A 359 15.07 19.02 -19.22
C GLN A 359 15.65 19.94 -18.14
N PHE A 360 16.74 19.52 -17.50
CA PHE A 360 17.38 20.32 -16.47
C PHE A 360 18.92 20.27 -16.56
N PRO A 361 19.60 21.39 -16.24
CA PRO A 361 21.06 21.41 -16.20
C PRO A 361 21.58 20.61 -15.00
N GLU A 362 22.79 20.05 -15.13
CA GLU A 362 23.44 19.29 -14.04
C GLU A 362 23.58 20.12 -12.75
N ASN A 363 23.86 21.42 -12.90
CA ASN A 363 23.96 22.40 -11.83
C ASN A 363 22.66 23.21 -11.68
N ILE A 364 21.94 22.96 -10.58
CA ILE A 364 20.69 23.64 -10.25
C ILE A 364 20.98 24.90 -9.44
N THR A 365 20.81 26.07 -10.06
CA THR A 365 20.88 27.36 -9.37
C THR A 365 19.50 27.78 -8.83
N THR A 366 19.45 28.88 -8.10
CA THR A 366 18.18 29.48 -7.66
C THR A 366 17.31 29.94 -8.84
N GLU A 367 17.91 30.48 -9.89
CA GLU A 367 17.21 30.92 -11.10
C GLU A 367 16.66 29.75 -11.90
N THR A 368 17.43 28.65 -12.01
CA THR A 368 16.95 27.43 -12.67
C THR A 368 15.71 26.88 -11.96
N ARG A 369 15.71 26.85 -10.63
CA ARG A 369 14.54 26.41 -9.83
C ARG A 369 13.31 27.27 -10.07
N GLN A 370 13.47 28.59 -10.17
CA GLN A 370 12.36 29.49 -10.47
C GLN A 370 11.77 29.25 -11.86
N LYS A 371 12.61 28.97 -12.87
CA LYS A 371 12.14 28.61 -14.21
C LYS A 371 11.39 27.27 -14.20
N MET A 372 11.93 26.26 -13.53
CA MET A 372 11.27 24.95 -13.39
C MET A 372 9.89 25.06 -12.75
N LEU A 373 9.71 25.92 -11.74
CA LEU A 373 8.41 26.14 -11.10
C LEU A 373 7.33 26.67 -12.06
N LEU A 374 7.69 27.30 -13.17
CA LEU A 374 6.72 27.79 -14.16
C LEU A 374 6.17 26.66 -15.03
N ASP A 375 6.99 25.65 -15.29
CA ASP A 375 6.67 24.52 -16.18
C ASP A 375 6.05 23.33 -15.42
N LEU A 376 5.99 23.41 -14.08
CA LEU A 376 5.44 22.36 -13.23
C LEU A 376 3.92 22.51 -13.03
N PRO A 377 3.18 21.38 -12.91
CA PRO A 377 1.76 21.37 -12.53
C PRO A 377 1.48 22.08 -11.20
N GLU A 378 0.30 22.69 -11.04
CA GLU A 378 -0.04 23.51 -9.86
C GLU A 378 0.01 22.72 -8.53
N ASP A 379 -0.36 21.44 -8.56
CA ASP A 379 -0.32 20.50 -7.44
C ASP A 379 1.11 20.22 -6.91
N VAL A 380 2.12 20.30 -7.79
CA VAL A 380 3.53 20.13 -7.44
C VAL A 380 4.23 21.47 -7.20
N LYS A 381 3.81 22.50 -7.93
CA LYS A 381 4.37 23.85 -7.91
C LYS A 381 4.18 24.55 -6.57
N GLU A 382 3.00 24.48 -5.96
CA GLU A 382 2.75 25.16 -4.67
C GLU A 382 3.65 24.62 -3.55
N PRO A 383 3.73 23.30 -3.28
CA PRO A 383 4.63 22.74 -2.28
C PRO A 383 6.12 23.05 -2.55
N LEU A 384 6.56 22.95 -3.80
CA LEU A 384 7.96 23.25 -4.18
C LEU A 384 8.29 24.74 -4.08
N THR A 385 7.32 25.63 -4.33
CA THR A 385 7.48 27.07 -4.13
C THR A 385 7.70 27.39 -2.65
N ASN A 386 6.93 26.76 -1.77
CA ASN A 386 7.03 26.96 -0.33
C ASN A 386 8.37 26.49 0.22
N ILE A 387 8.83 25.30 -0.18
CA ILE A 387 10.14 24.81 0.27
C ILE A 387 11.31 25.62 -0.33
N HIS A 388 11.20 26.11 -1.57
CA HIS A 388 12.20 26.97 -2.19
C HIS A 388 12.36 28.30 -1.42
N LYS A 389 11.26 28.88 -0.94
CA LYS A 389 11.26 30.11 -0.13
C LYS A 389 11.92 29.95 1.25
N SER A 390 12.04 28.74 1.76
CA SER A 390 12.69 28.49 3.06
C SER A 390 14.22 28.68 3.03
N ILE A 391 14.87 28.53 1.86
CA ILE A 391 16.33 28.64 1.70
C ILE A 391 16.88 30.03 2.04
N PRO A 392 16.32 31.14 1.50
CA PRO A 392 16.77 32.49 1.87
C PRO A 392 16.32 32.92 3.27
N GLY A 393 15.53 32.09 3.97
CA GLY A 393 15.04 32.35 5.32
C GLY A 393 16.14 32.29 6.38
N ASN A 394 15.71 32.46 7.64
CA ASN A 394 16.59 32.40 8.81
C ASN A 394 16.18 31.29 9.81
N SER A 395 15.24 30.42 9.42
CA SER A 395 14.61 29.43 10.30
C SER A 395 14.61 28.07 9.61
N ILE A 396 15.21 27.07 10.28
CA ILE A 396 15.13 25.67 9.84
C ILE A 396 13.75 25.08 10.14
N ASP A 397 13.06 25.59 11.16
CA ASP A 397 11.69 25.16 11.49
C ASP A 397 10.73 25.46 10.33
N ASP A 398 10.92 26.58 9.61
CA ASP A 398 10.13 26.93 8.42
C ASP A 398 10.33 25.89 7.31
N PHE A 399 11.58 25.47 7.07
CA PHE A 399 11.89 24.38 6.13
C PHE A 399 11.19 23.08 6.55
N LEU A 400 11.34 22.67 7.82
CA LEU A 400 10.77 21.42 8.33
C LEU A 400 9.23 21.37 8.22
N ASN A 401 8.55 22.51 8.26
CA ASN A 401 7.10 22.60 8.07
C ASN A 401 6.66 22.32 6.63
N PHE A 402 7.52 22.59 5.64
CA PHE A 402 7.21 22.39 4.21
C PHE A 402 7.73 21.07 3.62
N VAL A 403 8.69 20.41 4.28
CA VAL A 403 9.31 19.16 3.80
C VAL A 403 8.28 18.07 3.50
N ASP A 404 7.32 17.85 4.39
CA ASP A 404 6.36 16.74 4.25
C ASP A 404 5.47 16.93 3.01
N ALA A 405 4.93 18.15 2.83
CA ALA A 405 4.12 18.50 1.67
C ALA A 405 4.93 18.41 0.35
N ALA A 406 6.18 18.89 0.35
CA ALA A 406 7.02 18.87 -0.85
C ALA A 406 7.51 17.46 -1.22
N MET A 407 7.78 16.60 -0.23
CA MET A 407 8.06 15.18 -0.47
C MET A 407 6.82 14.47 -1.03
N ALA A 408 5.65 14.73 -0.43
CA ALA A 408 4.39 14.11 -0.85
C ALA A 408 4.01 14.48 -2.30
N SER A 409 4.23 15.73 -2.73
CA SER A 409 3.99 16.14 -4.13
C SER A 409 4.87 15.42 -5.14
N CYS A 410 6.03 14.88 -4.72
CA CYS A 410 6.90 14.06 -5.55
C CYS A 410 6.69 12.55 -5.30
N CYS A 411 5.57 12.16 -4.70
CA CYS A 411 5.24 10.78 -4.33
C CYS A 411 6.22 10.13 -3.34
N LEU A 412 6.90 10.93 -2.52
CA LEU A 412 7.83 10.45 -1.49
C LEU A 412 7.22 10.52 -0.10
N VAL A 413 7.69 9.65 0.80
CA VAL A 413 7.21 9.61 2.19
C VAL A 413 8.32 10.08 3.14
N LEU A 414 8.00 11.09 3.97
CA LEU A 414 8.87 11.51 5.06
C LEU A 414 8.80 10.50 6.22
N LYS A 415 9.95 9.93 6.57
CA LYS A 415 10.08 9.02 7.72
C LYS A 415 9.98 9.82 9.01
N LYS A 416 9.22 9.28 9.98
CA LYS A 416 9.14 9.87 11.32
C LYS A 416 10.54 9.90 11.96
N TYR A 417 10.85 11.02 12.60
CA TYR A 417 12.13 11.19 13.28
C TYR A 417 12.22 10.25 14.49
N ASP A 418 13.15 9.31 14.44
CA ASP A 418 13.41 8.38 15.53
C ASP A 418 14.50 8.89 16.46
N LYS A 419 14.10 9.36 17.65
CA LYS A 419 15.02 9.82 18.70
C LYS A 419 16.00 8.72 19.14
N LYS A 420 15.68 7.43 18.96
CA LYS A 420 16.60 6.33 19.32
C LYS A 420 17.78 6.24 18.36
N LYS A 421 17.63 6.65 17.10
CA LYS A 421 18.69 6.64 16.08
C LYS A 421 19.64 7.84 16.17
N GLU A 422 19.23 8.88 16.89
CA GLU A 422 20.02 10.09 17.10
C GLU A 422 21.38 9.81 17.77
N ARG A 423 21.39 9.03 18.86
CA ARG A 423 22.62 8.71 19.58
C ARG A 423 23.61 7.87 18.73
N PRO A 424 23.19 6.77 18.07
CA PRO A 424 24.05 6.05 17.13
C PRO A 424 24.57 6.92 15.99
N PHE A 425 23.73 7.82 15.43
CA PHE A 425 24.16 8.74 14.38
C PHE A 425 25.25 9.70 14.86
N ILE A 426 25.05 10.34 16.02
CA ILE A 426 26.04 11.27 16.60
C ILE A 426 27.38 10.56 16.84
N LEU A 427 27.36 9.33 17.35
CA LEU A 427 28.57 8.54 17.57
C LEU A 427 29.26 8.18 16.25
N GLY A 428 28.53 7.65 15.27
CA GLY A 428 29.09 7.30 13.97
C GLY A 428 29.63 8.51 13.20
N HIS A 429 28.94 9.65 13.26
CA HIS A 429 29.42 10.89 12.66
C HIS A 429 30.72 11.37 13.31
N LYS A 430 30.81 11.29 14.65
CA LYS A 430 32.04 11.61 15.37
C LYS A 430 33.19 10.68 15.01
N GLU A 431 32.93 9.37 14.93
CA GLU A 431 33.93 8.38 14.53
C GLU A 431 34.43 8.65 13.11
N ALA A 432 33.54 8.96 12.17
CA ALA A 432 33.91 9.32 10.80
C ALA A 432 34.78 10.58 10.73
N LEU A 433 34.43 11.64 11.47
CA LEU A 433 35.24 12.86 11.53
C LEU A 433 36.60 12.64 12.20
N LEU A 434 36.69 11.76 13.21
CA LEU A 434 37.96 11.39 13.84
C LEU A 434 38.84 10.58 12.89
N GLU A 435 38.26 9.67 12.12
CA GLU A 435 38.98 8.93 11.09
C GLU A 435 39.52 9.86 10.00
N GLU A 436 38.68 10.77 9.50
CA GLU A 436 39.07 11.80 8.53
C GLU A 436 40.19 12.69 9.08
N LEU A 437 40.10 13.09 10.34
CA LEU A 437 41.13 13.88 11.02
C LEU A 437 42.45 13.11 11.09
N ASN A 438 42.42 11.83 11.45
CA ASN A 438 43.64 11.02 11.58
C ASN A 438 44.34 10.83 10.23
N THR A 439 43.60 10.72 9.12
CA THR A 439 44.14 10.59 7.76
C THR A 439 44.58 11.93 7.16
N THR A 440 43.97 13.04 7.56
CA THR A 440 44.25 14.37 7.02
C THR A 440 45.68 14.84 7.29
N GLN A 441 46.33 15.39 6.27
CA GLN A 441 47.65 16.04 6.37
C GLN A 441 47.58 17.56 6.18
N ASP A 442 46.40 18.10 5.84
CA ASP A 442 46.16 19.53 5.71
C ASP A 442 45.91 20.16 7.10
N PRO A 443 46.77 21.10 7.56
CA PRO A 443 46.59 21.82 8.82
C PRO A 443 45.24 22.55 8.96
N ALA A 444 44.72 23.14 7.88
CA ALA A 444 43.49 23.92 7.94
C ALA A 444 42.25 23.02 8.10
N LEU A 445 42.21 21.91 7.37
CA LEU A 445 41.18 20.88 7.49
C LEU A 445 41.26 20.19 8.86
N ALA A 446 42.45 19.88 9.36
CA ALA A 446 42.62 19.28 10.70
C ALA A 446 42.03 20.16 11.81
N LEU A 447 42.26 21.48 11.75
CA LEU A 447 41.68 22.43 12.71
C LEU A 447 40.15 22.47 12.62
N HIS A 448 39.59 22.48 11.40
CA HIS A 448 38.15 22.43 11.20
C HIS A 448 37.52 21.16 11.78
N LEU A 449 38.09 19.99 11.45
CA LEU A 449 37.61 18.68 11.92
C LEU A 449 37.65 18.54 13.45
N ILE A 450 38.60 19.18 14.12
CA ILE A 450 38.69 19.16 15.59
C ILE A 450 37.61 19.98 16.25
N THR A 451 37.33 21.15 15.71
CA THR A 451 36.25 21.97 16.24
C THR A 451 34.87 21.31 16.07
N THR A 452 34.68 20.49 15.03
CA THR A 452 33.44 19.76 14.76
C THR A 452 33.33 18.40 15.46
N THR A 453 34.43 17.81 15.95
CA THR A 453 34.43 16.54 16.74
C THR A 453 34.15 16.72 18.24
N THR A 454 33.98 17.97 18.68
CA THR A 454 33.59 18.29 20.07
C THR A 454 32.14 17.86 20.37
N GLN A 455 31.68 17.95 21.63
CA GLN A 455 30.43 17.28 22.10
C GLN A 455 29.16 17.55 21.26
N ASN A 456 29.13 18.66 20.52
CA ASN A 456 28.00 19.06 19.70
C ASN A 456 28.28 18.79 18.22
N VAL A 457 27.39 18.03 17.58
CA VAL A 457 27.44 17.77 16.13
C VAL A 457 27.01 19.02 15.39
N ILE A 458 27.96 19.70 14.74
CA ILE A 458 27.75 21.00 14.08
C ILE A 458 28.23 20.93 12.64
N HIS A 459 27.36 21.31 11.71
CA HIS A 459 27.73 21.49 10.31
C HIS A 459 28.15 22.95 10.07
N MET A 460 29.44 23.19 9.84
CA MET A 460 29.97 24.54 9.65
C MET A 460 31.08 24.61 8.60
N SER A 461 31.34 25.79 8.05
CA SER A 461 32.53 26.05 7.21
C SER A 461 33.74 26.51 8.03
N GLY A 462 34.94 26.41 7.45
CA GLY A 462 36.19 26.89 8.06
C GLY A 462 36.18 28.34 8.56
N ARG A 463 35.30 29.20 8.02
CA ARG A 463 35.15 30.60 8.48
C ARG A 463 34.57 30.73 9.87
N HIS A 464 33.86 29.70 10.36
CA HIS A 464 33.23 29.71 11.68
C HIS A 464 34.13 29.11 12.77
N VAL A 465 35.34 28.63 12.41
CA VAL A 465 36.29 27.99 13.35
C VAL A 465 36.63 28.92 14.51
N SER A 466 36.96 30.19 14.26
CA SER A 466 37.24 31.19 15.30
C SER A 466 36.09 31.36 16.29
N THR A 467 34.86 31.38 15.77
CA THR A 467 33.63 31.53 16.54
C THR A 467 33.36 30.31 17.42
N ILE A 468 33.59 29.09 16.89
CA ILE A 468 33.46 27.86 17.67
C ILE A 468 34.57 27.72 18.69
N LEU A 469 35.82 28.10 18.37
CA LEU A 469 36.92 28.11 19.34
C LEU A 469 36.61 29.02 20.53
N SER A 470 36.01 30.18 20.30
CA SER A 470 35.56 31.09 21.36
C SER A 470 34.51 30.44 22.27
N PHE A 471 33.58 29.68 21.69
CA PHE A 471 32.61 28.90 22.46
C PHE A 471 33.27 27.77 23.26
N LEU A 472 34.19 27.02 22.63
CA LEU A 472 34.90 25.91 23.25
C LEU A 472 35.83 26.34 24.39
N GLN A 473 36.28 27.60 24.41
CA GLN A 473 37.05 28.16 25.53
C GLN A 473 36.33 28.04 26.88
N THR A 474 35.00 28.04 26.86
CA THR A 474 34.19 27.85 28.08
C THR A 474 34.25 26.41 28.59
N GLN A 475 34.49 25.42 27.73
CA GLN A 475 34.36 23.98 28.02
C GLN A 475 35.70 23.23 28.13
N LEU A 476 36.76 23.73 27.50
CA LEU A 476 38.09 23.10 27.44
C LEU A 476 39.08 23.69 28.47
N GLN A 477 40.08 22.91 28.87
CA GLN A 477 41.19 23.37 29.70
C GLN A 477 41.95 24.52 29.02
N LEU A 478 42.45 25.47 29.83
CA LEU A 478 43.18 26.66 29.35
C LEU A 478 44.42 26.28 28.51
N SER A 479 45.18 25.26 28.94
CA SER A 479 46.35 24.74 28.22
C SER A 479 45.99 24.22 26.82
N THR A 480 44.88 23.49 26.69
CA THR A 480 44.40 22.97 25.39
C THR A 480 43.92 24.10 24.48
N MET A 481 43.26 25.11 25.04
CA MET A 481 42.80 26.27 24.28
C MET A 481 43.94 27.13 23.76
N GLU A 482 45.01 27.33 24.54
CA GLU A 482 46.20 28.06 24.09
C GLU A 482 46.85 27.38 22.88
N ILE A 483 46.92 26.05 22.87
CA ILE A 483 47.45 25.27 21.73
C ILE A 483 46.55 25.44 20.50
N LEU A 484 45.23 25.29 20.66
CA LEU A 484 44.27 25.44 19.55
C LEU A 484 44.23 26.86 18.98
N SER A 485 44.28 27.88 19.84
CA SER A 485 44.34 29.29 19.43
C SER A 485 45.65 29.62 18.72
N LYS A 486 46.79 29.17 19.24
CA LYS A 486 48.09 29.35 18.58
C LYS A 486 48.11 28.70 17.20
N TYR A 487 47.57 27.48 17.08
CA TYR A 487 47.49 26.80 15.79
C TYR A 487 46.53 27.50 14.83
N HIS A 488 45.39 27.99 15.31
CA HIS A 488 44.47 28.79 14.50
C HIS A 488 45.13 30.04 13.92
N ASP A 489 45.89 30.79 14.75
CA ASP A 489 46.63 31.97 14.31
C ASP A 489 47.69 31.62 13.26
N MET A 490 48.37 30.47 13.41
CA MET A 490 49.35 29.99 12.44
C MET A 490 48.71 29.58 11.12
N VAL A 491 47.55 28.92 11.15
CA VAL A 491 46.77 28.58 9.95
C VAL A 491 46.31 29.87 9.25
N LEU A 492 45.81 30.86 9.99
CA LEU A 492 45.44 32.16 9.41
C LEU A 492 46.64 32.86 8.78
N LYS A 493 47.79 32.92 9.47
CA LYS A 493 49.02 33.51 8.94
C LYS A 493 49.50 32.80 7.67
N SER A 494 49.42 31.47 7.61
CA SER A 494 49.74 30.67 6.42
C SER A 494 48.83 31.03 5.24
N LEU A 495 47.53 31.21 5.48
CA LEU A 495 46.55 31.56 4.45
C LEU A 495 46.65 33.03 3.97
N THR A 496 47.17 33.94 4.81
CA THR A 496 47.25 35.38 4.50
C THR A 496 48.64 35.89 4.10
N SER A 497 49.72 35.13 4.38
CA SER A 497 51.08 35.56 4.02
C SER A 497 51.29 35.57 2.51
N SER A 498 51.96 36.59 1.98
CA SER A 498 52.37 36.71 0.58
C SER A 498 53.81 36.26 0.32
N ASP A 499 54.57 35.96 1.38
CA ASP A 499 55.99 35.61 1.31
C ASP A 499 56.18 34.08 1.40
N GLU A 500 56.77 33.49 0.36
CA GLU A 500 56.87 32.04 0.17
C GLU A 500 57.83 31.37 1.17
N GLU A 501 58.88 32.06 1.62
CA GLU A 501 59.84 31.52 2.59
C GLU A 501 59.21 31.38 3.98
N THR A 502 58.47 32.42 4.40
CA THR A 502 57.72 32.40 5.67
C THR A 502 56.58 31.39 5.66
N LYS A 503 55.91 31.17 4.51
CA LYS A 503 54.89 30.11 4.40
C LYS A 503 55.49 28.73 4.63
N LEU A 504 56.67 28.46 4.07
CA LEU A 504 57.31 27.16 4.14
C LEU A 504 57.75 26.80 5.57
N ASP A 505 58.24 27.79 6.32
CA ASP A 505 58.59 27.62 7.73
C ASP A 505 57.35 27.47 8.64
N ILE A 506 56.30 28.28 8.41
CA ILE A 506 55.02 28.12 9.11
C ILE A 506 54.39 26.75 8.82
N GLN A 507 54.51 26.25 7.58
CA GLN A 507 53.95 24.95 7.18
C GLN A 507 54.67 23.78 7.88
N LYS A 508 55.98 23.86 8.07
CA LYS A 508 56.74 22.87 8.87
C LYS A 508 56.30 22.87 10.34
N GLU A 509 56.15 24.04 10.95
CA GLU A 509 55.67 24.13 12.33
C GLU A 509 54.21 23.65 12.49
N LEU A 510 53.35 23.95 11.51
CA LEU A 510 51.98 23.43 11.46
C LEU A 510 51.92 21.91 11.31
N GLN A 511 52.88 21.31 10.60
CA GLN A 511 52.98 19.87 10.43
C GLN A 511 53.43 19.17 11.72
N ILE A 512 54.30 19.81 12.51
CA ILE A 512 54.68 19.33 13.85
C ILE A 512 53.50 19.46 14.82
N GLY A 513 52.81 20.60 14.81
CA GLY A 513 51.62 20.82 15.66
C GLY A 513 50.41 19.96 15.29
N LEU A 514 50.38 19.38 14.08
CA LEU A 514 49.30 18.52 13.59
C LEU A 514 49.13 17.25 14.45
N GLU A 515 50.23 16.62 14.87
CA GLU A 515 50.19 15.42 15.73
C GLU A 515 49.64 15.74 17.11
N GLU A 516 50.02 16.88 17.68
CA GLU A 516 49.52 17.36 18.97
C GLU A 516 48.01 17.63 18.92
N ILE A 517 47.54 18.18 17.81
CA ILE A 517 46.15 18.47 17.52
C ILE A 517 45.31 17.20 17.31
N LYS A 518 45.84 16.21 16.59
CA LYS A 518 45.23 14.86 16.50
C LYS A 518 45.14 14.19 17.87
N ASN A 519 46.17 14.33 18.70
CA ASN A 519 46.18 13.77 20.05
C ASN A 519 45.12 14.42 20.96
N ILE A 520 44.94 15.74 20.89
CA ILE A 520 43.89 16.46 21.61
C ILE A 520 42.50 15.94 21.21
N ALA A 521 42.28 15.69 19.93
CA ALA A 521 41.00 15.19 19.41
C ALA A 521 40.67 13.77 19.89
N ASN A 522 41.65 12.86 19.78
CA ASN A 522 41.53 11.47 20.21
C ASN A 522 41.34 11.35 21.73
N ASN A 523 41.96 12.26 22.51
CA ASN A 523 41.87 12.28 23.97
C ASN A 523 40.97 13.40 24.52
N TYR A 524 40.03 13.92 23.73
CA TYR A 524 39.22 15.10 24.07
C TYR A 524 38.59 15.05 25.47
N LYS A 525 38.19 13.87 25.95
CA LYS A 525 37.62 13.70 27.31
C LYS A 525 38.57 14.10 28.44
N GLN A 526 39.87 14.00 28.24
CA GLN A 526 40.91 14.38 29.23
C GLN A 526 41.16 15.89 29.28
N HIS A 527 40.76 16.61 28.22
CA HIS A 527 40.96 18.04 28.04
C HIS A 527 39.74 18.89 28.37
N LEU A 528 38.64 18.26 28.80
CA LEU A 528 37.47 18.95 29.33
C LEU A 528 37.80 19.57 30.70
N LYS A 529 37.17 20.70 31.02
CA LYS A 529 37.19 21.22 32.39
C LYS A 529 36.52 20.19 33.32
N ASN A 530 37.23 19.76 34.35
CA ASN A 530 36.63 18.94 35.40
C ASN A 530 35.82 19.88 36.31
N ASP A 531 34.48 19.89 36.18
CA ASP A 531 33.56 20.59 37.09
C ASP A 531 33.52 19.98 38.52
N ALA A 532 34.61 19.34 38.97
CA ALA A 532 34.69 18.66 40.26
C ALA A 532 35.41 19.46 41.36
N GLN A 533 35.84 20.70 41.13
CA GLN A 533 36.58 21.46 42.16
C GLN A 533 36.11 22.90 42.48
N GLU A 534 35.11 23.47 41.83
CA GLU A 534 34.62 24.83 42.18
C GLU A 534 33.36 24.87 43.06
N ASN A 535 33.14 23.84 43.90
CA ASN A 535 32.13 23.90 44.98
C ASN A 535 32.65 23.33 46.31
N LYS A 536 33.88 23.72 46.68
CA LYS A 536 34.36 23.71 48.06
C LYS A 536 35.33 24.87 48.24
N TYR A 537 34.82 26.04 48.58
CA TYR A 537 35.07 26.75 49.85
C TYR A 537 34.18 27.99 49.93
#